data_AF-A0A1Q5SNL6-F1
#
_entry.id   AF-A0A1Q5SNL6-F1
#
_cell.length_a   1.000
_cell.length_b   1.000
_cell.length_c   1.000
_cell.angle_alpha   90.00
_cell.angle_beta   90.00
_cell.angle_gamma   90.00
#
_symmetry.space_group_name_H-M   'P 1'
#
loop_
_entity.id
_entity.type
_entity.pdbx_description
1 polymer ?
#
loop_
_entity_poly.entity_id
_entity_poly.type
_entity_poly.pdbx_seq_one_letter_code
_entity_poly.pdbx_strand_id
1 'polypeptide(L)'
;MVPLTTRRRDCAYLLFFASHIPIIFLIDTVPLQPSWMRTELSAQLREYYVATYKDKFFEDPAPVWFSAFIWMELLYHVPASLWAVWGLWRGALMAFDMVIRLRARLMPKTTKRE
;
A
#
# COMPACT_ATOMS: atom_id res chain seq x y z
N MET A 1 17.27 -10.24 16.39
CA MET A 1 16.58 -9.24 15.54
C MET A 1 16.17 -8.07 16.43
N VAL A 2 16.29 -6.83 15.95
CA VAL A 2 15.83 -5.66 16.73
C VAL A 2 14.30 -5.65 16.76
N PRO A 3 13.64 -5.48 17.91
CA PRO A 3 12.18 -5.42 18.00
C PRO A 3 11.57 -4.36 17.09
N LEU A 4 10.39 -4.64 16.51
CA LEU A 4 9.65 -3.69 15.65
C LEU A 4 9.33 -2.37 16.38
N THR A 5 9.16 -2.42 17.70
CA THR A 5 8.91 -1.26 18.57
C THR A 5 10.08 -0.29 18.61
N THR A 6 11.32 -0.76 18.41
CA THR A 6 12.52 0.09 18.32
C THR A 6 12.65 0.71 16.92
N ARG A 7 12.05 0.08 15.89
CA ARG A 7 12.07 0.50 14.49
C ARG A 7 10.82 1.31 14.12
N ARG A 8 10.65 2.50 14.74
CA ARG A 8 9.43 3.32 14.61
C ARG A 8 8.97 3.56 13.16
N ARG A 9 9.91 3.79 12.23
CA ARG A 9 9.59 4.00 10.80
C ARG A 9 9.06 2.73 10.13
N ASP A 10 9.72 1.60 10.39
CA ASP A 10 9.31 0.30 9.84
C ASP A 10 7.96 -0.14 10.41
N CYS A 11 7.66 0.18 11.67
CA CYS A 11 6.35 -0.03 12.26
C CYS A 11 5.27 0.80 11.54
N ALA A 12 5.53 2.09 11.27
CA ALA A 12 4.60 2.94 10.52
C ALA A 12 4.35 2.40 9.10
N TYR A 13 5.40 1.99 8.38
CA TYR A 13 5.25 1.39 7.06
C TYR A 13 4.50 0.06 7.11
N LEU A 14 4.75 -0.78 8.11
CA LEU A 14 4.05 -2.05 8.28
C LEU A 14 2.57 -1.82 8.50
N LEU A 15 2.20 -0.91 9.41
CA LEU A 15 0.80 -0.57 9.66
C LEU A 15 0.13 -0.01 8.41
N PHE A 16 0.82 0.85 7.66
CA PHE A 16 0.32 1.40 6.41
C PHE A 16 0.03 0.30 5.38
N PHE A 17 1.01 -0.54 5.03
CA PHE A 17 0.79 -1.59 4.03
C PHE A 17 -0.18 -2.67 4.51
N ALA A 18 -0.14 -3.02 5.80
CA ALA A 18 -1.04 -4.03 6.36
C ALA A 18 -2.50 -3.57 6.39
N SER A 19 -2.77 -2.32 6.75
CA SER A 19 -4.15 -1.78 6.72
C SER A 19 -4.61 -1.51 5.30
N HIS A 20 -3.70 -1.26 4.37
CA HIS A 20 -4.05 -0.93 3.00
C HIS A 20 -4.49 -2.16 2.18
N ILE A 21 -3.91 -3.34 2.42
CA ILE A 21 -4.32 -4.59 1.77
C ILE A 21 -5.85 -4.83 1.84
N PRO A 22 -6.49 -4.85 3.03
CA PRO A 22 -7.93 -5.04 3.10
C PRO A 22 -8.72 -3.88 2.47
N ILE A 23 -8.19 -2.65 2.47
CA ILE A 23 -8.83 -1.49 1.83
C ILE A 23 -8.88 -1.66 0.31
N ILE A 24 -7.78 -2.09 -0.31
CA ILE A 24 -7.72 -2.37 -1.76
C ILE A 24 -8.81 -3.38 -2.16
N PHE A 25 -9.02 -4.41 -1.35
CA PHE A 25 -10.06 -5.40 -1.60
C PHE A 25 -11.47 -4.86 -1.29
N LEU A 26 -11.66 -4.05 -0.25
CA LEU A 26 -12.99 -3.59 0.13
C LEU A 26 -13.53 -2.46 -0.75
N ILE A 27 -12.64 -1.64 -1.33
CA ILE A 27 -13.01 -0.40 -2.03
C ILE A 27 -12.51 -0.42 -3.47
N ASP A 28 -11.20 -0.53 -3.68
CA ASP A 28 -10.58 -0.21 -4.98
C ASP A 28 -10.87 -1.27 -6.04
N THR A 29 -10.75 -2.55 -5.68
CA THR A 29 -10.83 -3.68 -6.62
C THR A 29 -12.22 -4.30 -6.73
N VAL A 30 -13.22 -3.77 -6.03
CA VAL A 30 -14.62 -4.25 -6.04
C VAL A 30 -15.18 -4.46 -7.46
N PRO A 31 -14.92 -3.58 -8.45
CA PRO A 31 -15.41 -3.79 -9.81
C PRO A 31 -14.85 -5.07 -10.46
N LEU A 32 -13.59 -5.44 -10.16
CA LEU A 32 -12.93 -6.63 -10.70
C LEU A 32 -13.21 -7.90 -9.90
N GLN A 33 -13.74 -7.77 -8.68
CA GLN A 33 -13.98 -8.92 -7.81
C GLN A 33 -15.07 -9.85 -8.34
N PRO A 34 -14.92 -11.16 -8.14
CA PRO A 34 -15.98 -12.11 -8.42
C PRO A 34 -17.13 -11.94 -7.41
N SER A 35 -18.34 -12.35 -7.80
CA SER A 35 -19.57 -12.15 -7.02
C SER A 35 -19.51 -12.68 -5.59
N TRP A 36 -18.79 -13.77 -5.35
CA TRP A 36 -18.63 -14.37 -4.02
C TRP A 36 -17.76 -13.56 -3.05
N MET A 37 -16.96 -12.62 -3.56
CA MET A 37 -16.08 -11.76 -2.75
C MET A 37 -16.69 -10.37 -2.51
N ARG A 38 -17.68 -9.99 -3.32
CA ARG A 38 -18.37 -8.71 -3.17
C ARG A 38 -19.25 -8.75 -1.92
N THR A 39 -18.95 -7.86 -0.99
CA THR A 39 -19.67 -7.75 0.28
C THR A 39 -20.69 -6.62 0.23
N GLU A 40 -21.75 -6.72 1.02
CA GLU A 40 -22.73 -5.64 1.16
C GLU A 40 -22.08 -4.34 1.67
N LEU A 41 -21.09 -4.47 2.56
CA LEU A 41 -20.31 -3.34 3.07
C LEU A 41 -19.62 -2.55 1.93
N SER A 42 -19.05 -3.25 0.95
CA SER A 42 -18.40 -2.59 -0.20
C SER A 42 -19.39 -1.78 -1.05
N ALA A 43 -20.62 -2.29 -1.23
CA ALA A 43 -21.68 -1.59 -1.95
C ALA A 43 -22.15 -0.35 -1.18
N GLN A 44 -22.45 -0.50 0.12
CA GLN A 44 -22.88 0.60 0.98
C GLN A 44 -21.83 1.71 1.07
N LEU A 45 -20.54 1.35 1.20
CA LEU A 45 -19.45 2.32 1.21
C LEU A 45 -19.34 3.06 -0.12
N ARG A 46 -19.46 2.36 -1.25
CA ARG A 46 -19.40 2.97 -2.58
C ARG A 46 -20.58 3.91 -2.80
N GLU A 47 -21.79 3.50 -2.44
CA GLU A 47 -22.99 4.35 -2.51
C GLU A 47 -22.85 5.60 -1.66
N TYR A 48 -22.40 5.45 -0.40
CA TYR A 48 -22.13 6.58 0.49
C TYR A 48 -21.09 7.54 -0.11
N TYR A 49 -20.01 7.00 -0.67
CA TYR A 49 -18.92 7.77 -1.25
C TYR A 49 -19.38 8.57 -2.47
N VAL A 50 -20.11 7.93 -3.39
CA VAL A 50 -20.71 8.58 -4.57
C VAL A 50 -21.75 9.63 -4.15
N ALA A 51 -22.60 9.32 -3.17
CA ALA A 51 -23.62 10.25 -2.70
C ALA A 51 -23.02 11.51 -2.08
N THR A 52 -21.96 11.35 -1.28
CA THR A 52 -21.33 12.44 -0.51
C THR A 52 -20.35 13.24 -1.36
N TYR A 53 -19.50 12.58 -2.16
CA TYR A 53 -18.36 13.20 -2.82
C TYR A 53 -18.48 13.30 -4.35
N LYS A 54 -19.48 12.66 -4.97
CA LYS A 54 -19.73 12.71 -6.42
C LYS A 54 -18.49 12.30 -7.24
N ASP A 55 -17.81 11.25 -6.79
CA ASP A 55 -16.62 10.76 -7.46
C ASP A 55 -17.00 9.96 -8.72
N LYS A 56 -16.64 10.52 -9.88
CA LYS A 56 -16.89 9.97 -11.21
C LYS A 56 -16.17 8.63 -11.47
N PHE A 57 -15.15 8.28 -10.68
CA PHE A 57 -14.48 6.97 -10.80
C PHE A 57 -15.29 5.85 -10.15
N PHE A 58 -16.15 6.19 -9.18
CA PHE A 58 -17.01 5.26 -8.46
C PHE A 58 -18.48 5.32 -8.94
N GLU A 59 -18.81 6.24 -9.84
CA GLU A 59 -20.09 6.28 -10.53
C GLU A 59 -20.13 5.27 -11.69
N ASP A 60 -21.31 4.71 -11.95
CA ASP A 60 -21.55 3.85 -13.11
C ASP A 60 -22.09 4.67 -14.29
N PRO A 61 -21.58 4.48 -15.53
CA PRO A 61 -20.49 3.58 -15.91
C PRO A 61 -19.10 4.19 -15.64
N ALA A 62 -18.21 3.40 -15.03
CA ALA A 62 -16.82 3.82 -14.83
C ALA A 62 -16.07 3.93 -16.17
N PRO A 63 -15.12 4.88 -16.32
CA PRO A 63 -14.34 5.01 -17.55
C PRO A 63 -13.52 3.74 -17.85
N VAL A 64 -13.56 3.27 -19.11
CA VAL A 64 -12.87 2.02 -19.52
C VAL A 64 -11.37 2.06 -19.20
N TRP A 65 -10.72 3.21 -19.40
CA TRP A 65 -9.29 3.37 -19.10
C TRP A 65 -8.98 3.29 -17.60
N PHE A 66 -9.94 3.63 -16.73
CA PHE A 66 -9.76 3.56 -15.28
C PHE A 66 -9.62 2.11 -14.81
N SER A 67 -10.22 1.15 -15.52
CA SER A 67 -10.04 -0.27 -15.23
C SER A 67 -8.57 -0.70 -15.22
N ALA A 68 -7.70 -0.08 -16.04
CA ALA A 68 -6.27 -0.36 -16.03
C ALA A 68 -5.62 -0.02 -14.69
N PHE A 69 -6.03 1.09 -14.06
CA PHE A 69 -5.55 1.48 -12.74
C PHE A 69 -6.03 0.50 -11.66
N ILE A 70 -7.29 0.05 -11.73
CA ILE A 70 -7.81 -0.96 -10.81
C ILE A 70 -7.04 -2.29 -10.95
N TRP A 71 -6.69 -2.69 -12.18
CA TRP A 71 -5.83 -3.84 -12.42
C TRP A 71 -4.42 -3.65 -11.85
N MET A 72 -3.87 -2.43 -11.91
CA MET A 72 -2.57 -2.14 -11.31
C MET A 72 -2.60 -2.23 -9.78
N GLU A 73 -3.67 -1.77 -9.13
CA GLU A 73 -3.86 -1.95 -7.69
C GLU A 73 -3.85 -3.45 -7.33
N LEU A 74 -4.57 -4.27 -8.09
CA LEU A 74 -4.64 -5.70 -7.83
C LEU A 74 -3.32 -6.44 -8.13
N LEU A 75 -2.70 -6.18 -9.28
CA LEU A 75 -1.58 -6.97 -9.80
C LEU A 75 -0.21 -6.47 -9.34
N TYR A 76 -0.07 -5.18 -9.05
CA TYR A 76 1.19 -4.61 -8.58
C TYR A 76 1.12 -4.24 -7.12
N HIS A 77 0.08 -3.50 -6.71
CA HIS A 77 0.07 -2.91 -5.38
C HIS A 77 -0.18 -3.95 -4.28
N VAL A 78 -1.09 -4.91 -4.49
CA VAL A 78 -1.31 -6.01 -3.53
C VAL A 78 -0.05 -6.87 -3.34
N PRO A 79 0.60 -7.41 -4.40
CA PRO A 79 1.83 -8.20 -4.23
C PRO A 79 2.97 -7.40 -3.61
N ALA A 80 3.14 -6.13 -4.01
CA ALA A 80 4.14 -5.25 -3.42
C ALA A 80 3.88 -5.00 -1.92
N SER A 81 2.62 -4.79 -1.54
CA SER A 81 2.22 -4.58 -0.15
C SER A 81 2.42 -5.84 0.69
N LEU A 82 2.08 -7.02 0.17
CA LEU A 82 2.33 -8.30 0.85
C LEU A 82 3.83 -8.54 1.04
N TRP A 83 4.64 -8.26 0.02
CA TRP A 83 6.09 -8.37 0.11
C TRP A 83 6.68 -7.38 1.13
N ALA A 84 6.19 -6.15 1.14
CA ALA A 84 6.55 -5.12 2.11
C ALA A 84 6.23 -5.54 3.55
N VAL A 85 5.00 -5.99 3.81
CA VAL A 85 4.58 -6.48 5.14
C VAL A 85 5.46 -7.64 5.59
N TRP A 86 5.68 -8.63 4.73
CA TRP A 86 6.54 -9.78 5.02
C TRP A 86 7.99 -9.39 5.31
N GLY A 87 8.57 -8.50 4.50
CA GLY A 87 9.94 -8.01 4.65
C GLY A 87 10.12 -7.23 5.95
N LEU A 88 9.22 -6.29 6.23
CA LEU A 88 9.25 -5.48 7.46
C LEU A 88 9.06 -6.35 8.70
N TRP A 89 8.14 -7.32 8.67
CA TRP A 89 7.90 -8.24 9.77
C TRP A 89 9.14 -9.07 10.13
N ARG A 90 9.87 -9.55 9.11
CA ARG A 90 11.14 -10.29 9.29
C ARG A 90 12.33 -9.39 9.62
N GLY A 91 12.12 -8.08 9.66
CA GLY A 91 13.14 -7.10 9.88
C GLY A 91 14.14 -6.95 8.72
N ALA A 92 13.78 -7.39 7.51
CA ALA A 92 14.56 -7.09 6.32
C ALA A 92 14.59 -5.58 6.06
N LEU A 93 15.64 -5.11 5.39
CA LEU A 93 15.69 -3.74 4.87
C LEU A 93 14.84 -3.67 3.61
N MET A 94 13.88 -2.75 3.58
CA MET A 94 13.26 -2.33 2.33
C MET A 94 14.36 -1.90 1.34
N ALA A 95 14.20 -2.17 0.04
CA ALA A 95 15.22 -1.83 -0.96
C ALA A 95 15.67 -0.36 -0.89
N PHE A 96 14.73 0.56 -0.61
CA PHE A 96 15.02 1.97 -0.43
C PHE A 96 15.83 2.25 0.84
N ASP A 97 15.48 1.59 1.95
CA ASP A 97 16.18 1.72 3.23
C ASP A 97 17.57 1.07 3.16
N MET A 98 17.74 0.02 2.34
CA MET A 98 19.03 -0.54 1.98
C MET A 98 19.88 0.50 1.26
N VAL A 99 19.36 1.17 0.22
CA VAL A 99 20.11 2.20 -0.52
C VAL A 99 20.51 3.36 0.39
N ILE A 100 19.59 3.89 1.20
CA ILE A 100 19.88 5.01 2.11
C ILE A 100 20.91 4.61 3.18
N ARG A 101 20.76 3.43 3.81
CA ARG A 101 21.70 3.00 4.85
C ARG A 101 23.05 2.56 4.28
N LEU A 102 23.08 1.94 3.11
CA LEU A 102 24.32 1.59 2.41
C LEU A 102 25.06 2.87 1.99
N ARG A 103 24.34 3.87 1.47
CA ARG A 103 24.90 5.20 1.17
C ARG A 103 25.46 5.88 2.42
N ALA A 104 24.74 5.87 3.54
CA ALA A 104 25.21 6.44 4.80
C ALA A 104 26.44 5.70 5.37
N ARG A 105 26.58 4.41 5.07
CA ARG A 105 27.71 3.57 5.52
C ARG A 105 28.93 3.67 4.60
N LEU A 106 28.73 3.93 3.32
CA LEU A 106 29.78 4.05 2.31
C LEU A 106 30.33 5.48 2.18
N MET A 107 29.60 6.50 2.63
CA MET A 107 30.13 7.86 2.62
C MET A 107 31.17 8.05 3.74
N PRO A 108 32.42 8.43 3.40
CA PRO A 108 33.42 8.74 4.41
C PRO A 108 32.92 9.93 5.23
N LYS A 109 32.96 9.79 6.56
CA LYS A 109 32.70 10.93 7.45
C LYS A 109 33.73 12.00 7.09
N THR A 110 33.26 13.17 6.67
CA THR A 110 34.14 14.30 6.39
C THR A 110 34.80 14.69 7.70
N THR A 111 36.03 14.22 7.92
CA THR A 111 36.88 14.74 8.99
C THR A 111 37.05 16.23 8.71
N LYS A 112 36.42 17.08 9.52
CA LYS A 112 36.72 18.50 9.52
C LYS A 112 38.22 18.61 9.77
N ARG A 113 38.98 19.04 8.75
CA ARG A 113 40.35 19.51 8.96
C ARG A 113 40.22 20.86 9.64
N GLU A 114 40.76 20.90 10.87
CA GLU A 114 40.98 22.12 11.66
C GLU A 114 41.97 23.06 10.96
#